data_AF-A0A519TB01-F1
#
_entry.id   AF-A0A519TB01-F1
#
_cell.length_a   1.000
_cell.length_b   1.000
_cell.length_c   1.000
_cell.angle_alpha   90.00
_cell.angle_beta   90.00
_cell.angle_gamma   90.00
#
_symmetry.space_group_name_H-M   'P 1'
#
loop_
_entity.id
_entity.type
_entity.pdbx_description
1 polymer ?
#
loop_
_entity_poly.entity_id
_entity_poly.type
_entity_poly.pdbx_seq_one_letter_code
_entity_poly.pdbx_strand_id
1 'polypeptide(L)' 'MVYHYFRSWQLSGLWQTLTDAVKQADRLAAGRAATLCLVCLDSQSVRLAPRIFEHRGLDGGKHVNERNGIL' A
#
# COMPACT_ATOMS: atom_id res chain seq x y z
N MET A 1 22.49 10.46 -8.99
CA MET A 1 22.94 9.51 -7.94
C MET A 1 21.81 9.14 -6.96
N VAL A 2 21.00 10.07 -6.45
CA VAL A 2 19.88 9.75 -5.51
C VAL A 2 18.86 8.77 -6.09
N TYR A 3 18.46 8.93 -7.36
CA TYR A 3 17.48 8.04 -8.01
C TYR A 3 17.92 6.58 -8.08
N HIS A 4 19.23 6.32 -8.17
CA HIS A 4 19.76 4.96 -8.21
C HIS A 4 19.48 4.23 -6.89
N TYR A 5 19.78 4.87 -5.75
CA TYR A 5 19.49 4.31 -4.43
C TYR A 5 17.99 4.14 -4.19
N PHE A 6 17.19 5.12 -4.60
CA PHE A 6 15.74 5.03 -4.51
C PHE A 6 15.19 3.83 -5.29
N ARG A 7 15.63 3.65 -6.54
CA ARG A 7 15.22 2.51 -7.38
C ARG A 7 15.70 1.18 -6.82
N SER A 8 16.93 1.10 -6.33
CA SER A 8 17.46 -0.11 -5.68
C SER A 8 16.65 -0.47 -4.43
N TRP A 9 16.23 0.50 -3.62
CA TRP A 9 15.37 0.24 -2.47
C TRP A 9 13.97 -0.23 -2.86
N GLN A 10 13.36 0.35 -3.90
CA GLN A 10 12.07 -0.13 -4.41
C GLN A 10 12.15 -1.59 -4.89
N LEU A 11 13.25 -1.99 -5.54
CA LEU A 11 13.44 -3.34 -6.07
C LEU A 11 13.91 -4.36 -5.03
N SER A 12 14.40 -3.91 -3.87
CA SER A 12 14.98 -4.78 -2.86
C SER A 12 14.00 -5.75 -2.19
N GLY A 13 12.69 -5.53 -2.32
CA GLY A 13 11.66 -6.33 -1.64
C GLY A 13 11.64 -6.17 -0.12
N LEU A 14 12.57 -5.40 0.47
CA LEU A 14 12.73 -5.23 1.91
C LEU A 14 11.46 -4.70 2.58
N TRP A 15 10.77 -3.77 1.92
CA TRP A 15 9.50 -3.24 2.40
C TRP A 15 8.43 -4.32 2.56
N GLN A 16 8.36 -5.26 1.62
CA GLN A 16 7.42 -6.37 1.66
C GLN A 16 7.76 -7.28 2.85
N THR A 17 9.03 -7.68 2.96
CA THR A 17 9.51 -8.57 4.03
C THR A 17 9.29 -7.98 5.42
N LEU A 18 9.61 -6.70 5.62
CA LEU A 18 9.40 -6.01 6.89
C LEU A 18 7.91 -5.94 7.25
N THR A 19 7.08 -5.56 6.28
CA THR A 19 5.63 -5.46 6.48
C THR A 19 5.03 -6.82 6.82
N ASP A 20 5.47 -7.88 6.14
CA ASP A 20 4.99 -9.24 6.39
C ASP A 20 5.41 -9.74 7.77
N ALA A 21 6.65 -9.47 8.20
CA ALA A 21 7.12 -9.82 9.54
C ALA A 21 6.31 -9.12 10.63
N VAL A 22 6.04 -7.81 10.49
CA VAL A 22 5.22 -7.05 11.45
C VAL A 22 3.79 -7.58 11.49
N LYS A 23 3.18 -7.83 10.33
CA LYS A 23 1.81 -8.40 10.25
C LYS A 23 1.73 -9.78 10.89
N GLN A 24 2.72 -10.64 10.66
CA GLN A 24 2.76 -11.97 11.27
C GLN A 24 2.89 -11.87 12.79
N ALA A 25 3.77 -10.99 13.29
CA ALA A 25 3.95 -10.76 14.72
C ALA A 25 2.66 -10.26 15.39
N ASP A 26 1.98 -9.28 14.78
CA ASP A 26 0.71 -8.75 15.27
C ASP A 26 -0.39 -9.83 15.34
N ARG A 27 -0.49 -10.65 14.30
CA ARG A 27 -1.48 -11.75 14.26
C ARG A 27 -1.21 -12.81 15.32
N LEU A 28 0.05 -13.17 15.52
CA LEU A 28 0.43 -14.13 16.56
C LEU A 28 0.14 -13.55 17.95
N ALA A 29 0.40 -12.27 18.19
CA ALA A 29 0.04 -11.59 19.43
C ALA A 29 -1.48 -11.58 19.66
N ALA A 30 -2.28 -11.50 18.59
CA ALA A 30 -3.73 -11.60 18.64
C ALA A 30 -4.27 -13.06 18.68
N GLY A 31 -3.40 -14.08 18.80
CA GLY A 31 -3.78 -15.49 18.86
C GLY A 31 -4.31 -16.07 17.55
N ARG A 32 -3.99 -15.44 16.42
CA ARG A 32 -4.42 -15.85 15.07
C ARG A 32 -3.28 -16.53 14.32
N ALA A 33 -3.61 -17.33 13.31
CA ALA A 33 -2.61 -17.92 12.42
C ALA A 33 -1.78 -16.82 11.71
N ALA A 34 -0.45 -17.03 11.62
CA ALA A 34 0.51 -16.07 11.09
C ALA A 34 0.21 -15.66 9.64
N THR A 35 -0.25 -16.61 8.82
CA THR A 35 -0.60 -16.36 7.40
C THR A 35 -2.10 -16.07 7.27
N LEU A 36 -2.45 -15.04 6.48
CA LEU A 36 -3.84 -14.78 6.11
C LEU A 36 -4.37 -15.92 5.21
N CYS A 37 -5.58 -16.40 5.49
CA CYS A 37 -6.34 -17.25 4.58
C CYS A 37 -7.11 -16.44 3.52
N LEU A 38 -7.26 -15.11 3.70
CA LEU A 38 -7.95 -14.19 2.79
C LEU A 38 -7.25 -12.83 2.83
N VAL A 39 -6.83 -12.28 1.68
CA VAL A 39 -6.16 -10.97 1.58
C VAL A 39 -7.16 -9.90 1.11
N CYS A 40 -7.56 -8.99 2.01
CA CYS A 40 -8.32 -7.80 1.65
C CYS A 40 -7.35 -6.66 1.29
N LEU A 41 -7.15 -6.41 0.00
CA LEU A 41 -6.39 -5.26 -0.49
C LEU A 41 -7.34 -4.06 -0.66
N ASP A 42 -7.32 -3.15 0.31
CA ASP A 42 -7.97 -1.84 0.15
C ASP A 42 -7.00 -0.88 -0.57
N SER A 43 -7.45 -0.30 -1.68
CA SER A 43 -6.64 0.66 -2.45
C SER A 43 -7.14 2.07 -2.18
N GLN A 44 -6.45 2.77 -1.29
CA GLN A 44 -6.71 4.19 -1.04
C GLN A 44 -6.03 5.05 -2.09
N SER A 45 -6.79 5.98 -2.68
CA SER A 45 -6.26 6.98 -3.60
C SER A 45 -5.61 8.12 -2.82
N VAL A 46 -4.37 8.48 -3.18
CA VAL A 46 -3.69 9.67 -2.67
C VAL A 46 -3.88 10.80 -3.67
N ARG A 47 -4.27 11.99 -3.19
CA ARG A 47 -4.46 13.16 -4.04
C ARG A 47 -3.10 13.67 -4.52
N LEU A 48 -2.86 13.62 -5.83
CA LEU A 48 -1.62 14.08 -6.44
C LEU A 48 -1.60 15.60 -6.59
N ALA A 49 -0.40 16.19 -6.55
CA ALA A 49 -0.21 17.58 -6.90
C ALA A 49 -0.58 17.80 -8.38
N PRO A 50 -1.26 18.91 -8.74
CA PRO A 50 -1.86 19.13 -10.07
C PRO A 50 -0.90 19.12 -11.28
N ARG A 51 0.42 18.96 -11.07
CA ARG A 51 1.45 19.02 -12.12
C ARG A 51 2.01 17.65 -12.54
N ILE A 52 1.60 16.55 -11.91
CA ILE A 52 2.16 15.21 -12.20
C ILE A 52 1.14 14.41 -13.03
N PHE A 53 1.26 14.48 -14.36
CA PHE A 53 0.49 13.67 -15.29
C PHE A 53 1.27 12.39 -15.61
N GLU A 54 1.11 11.33 -14.80
CA GLU A 54 1.63 10.01 -15.19
C GLU A 54 0.59 8.90 -14.96
N HIS A 55 0.61 7.96 -15.90
CA HIS A 55 -0.33 6.88 -16.19
C HIS A 55 -1.10 6.31 -14.97
N ARG A 56 -2.42 6.32 -15.09
CA ARG A 56 -3.36 5.65 -14.18
C ARG A 56 -3.25 4.13 -14.35
N GLY A 57 -2.99 3.41 -13.26
CA GLY A 57 -3.40 2.00 -13.14
C GLY A 57 -4.93 1.94 -13.09
N LEU A 58 -5.51 1.02 -13.85
CA LEU A 58 -6.94 0.83 -13.96
C LEU A 58 -7.50 0.37 -12.61
N ASP A 59 -8.29 1.24 -11.98
CA ASP A 59 -9.01 0.96 -10.75
C ASP A 59 -10.37 0.39 -11.14
N GLY A 60 -10.63 -0.85 -10.76
CA GLY A 60 -11.71 -1.71 -11.27
C GLY A 60 -13.11 -1.21 -10.96
N GLY A 61 -13.60 -0.21 -11.69
CA GLY A 61 -15.00 0.22 -11.68
C GLY A 61 -15.47 0.82 -10.36
N LYS A 62 -14.59 1.15 -9.42
CA LYS A 62 -15.00 1.75 -8.15
C LYS A 62 -15.30 3.24 -8.33
N HIS A 63 -16.56 3.61 -8.18
CA HIS A 63 -17.00 4.99 -8.05
C HIS A 63 -16.61 5.46 -6.64
N VAL A 64 -15.41 6.02 -6.48
CA VAL A 64 -14.98 6.60 -5.21
C VAL A 64 -15.72 7.91 -4.99
N ASN A 65 -16.80 7.87 -4.20
CA ASN A 65 -17.36 9.07 -3.61
C ASN A 65 -16.41 9.53 -2.50
N GLU A 66 -15.71 10.63 -2.76
CA GLU A 66 -14.90 11.31 -1.76
C GLU A 66 -15.77 11.60 -0.52
N ARG A 67 -15.34 11.11 0.66
CA ARG A 67 -15.96 11.55 1.93
C ARG A 67 -15.62 13.02 2.11
N ASN A 68 -16.60 13.89 1.88
CA ASN A 68 -16.54 15.29 2.30
C ASN A 68 -16.41 15.34 3.83
N GLY A 69 -15.17 15.46 4.32
CA GLY A 69 -14.91 15.86 5.69
C GLY A 69 -15.29 17.32 5.85
N ILE A 70 -16.45 17.55 6.46
CA ILE A 70 -16.80 18.86 7.02
C ILE A 70 -16.04 18.98 8.35
N LEU A 71 -15.36 20.12 8.53
CA LEU A 71 -14.75 20.56 9.78
C LEU A 71 -15.73 20.56 10.94
#